data_AF-A0A7X9KHC4-F1
#
_entry.id   AF-A0A7X9KHC4-F1
#
_cell.length_a   1.000
_cell.length_b   1.000
_cell.length_c   1.000
_cell.angle_alpha   90.00
_cell.angle_beta   90.00
_cell.angle_gamma   90.00
#
_symmetry.space_group_name_H-M   'P 1'
#
loop_
_entity.id
_entity.type
_entity.pdbx_description
1 polymer ?
#
loop_
_entity_poly.entity_id
_entity_poly.type
_entity_poly.pdbx_seq_one_letter_code
_entity_poly.pdbx_strand_id
1 'polypeptide(L)' 'MNVGRIIGTAVVGFLFLLFVALDLVLFGVLALNSVMVTVLPLLGLLAGGALGALVGKRRAAG' A
#
# COMPACT_ATOMS: atom_id res chain seq x y z
N MET A 1 11.37 -18.14 3.05
CA MET A 1 10.01 -18.01 2.49
C MET A 1 9.74 -16.54 2.16
N ASN A 2 9.83 -16.14 0.89
CA ASN A 2 9.73 -14.72 0.49
C ASN A 2 8.29 -14.19 0.46
N VAL A 3 7.30 -15.08 0.50
CA VAL A 3 5.86 -14.73 0.43
C VAL A 3 5.41 -13.93 1.66
N GLY A 4 5.80 -14.34 2.87
CA GLY A 4 5.42 -13.63 4.09
C GLY A 4 5.90 -12.17 4.13
N ARG A 5 7.08 -11.90 3.56
CA ARG A 5 7.59 -10.52 3.46
C ARG A 5 6.84 -9.70 2.42
N ILE A 6 6.50 -10.28 1.27
CA ILE A 6 5.71 -9.62 0.21
C ILE A 6 4.32 -9.26 0.75
N ILE A 7 3.67 -10.19 1.45
CA ILE A 7 2.36 -9.94 2.08
C ILE A 7 2.50 -8.86 3.15
N GLY A 8 3.51 -8.95 4.02
CA GLY A 8 3.75 -7.96 5.06
C GLY A 8 3.92 -6.54 4.49
N THR A 9 4.76 -6.37 3.47
CA THR A 9 4.96 -5.05 2.85
C THR A 9 3.72 -4.56 2.09
N ALA A 10 2.95 -5.45 1.47
CA ALA A 10 1.69 -5.10 0.82
C ALA A 10 0.64 -4.61 1.82
N VAL A 11 0.49 -5.31 2.96
CA VAL A 11 -0.46 -4.93 4.03
C VAL A 11 -0.05 -3.59 4.64
N VAL A 12 1.24 -3.38 4.91
CA VAL A 12 1.72 -2.09 5.43
C VAL A 12 1.46 -0.96 4.43
N GLY A 13 1.73 -1.18 3.14
CA GLY A 13 1.45 -0.19 2.09
C GLY A 13 -0.04 0.14 1.97
N PHE A 14 -0.91 -0.87 2.03
CA PHE A 14 -2.35 -0.70 2.04
C PHE A 14 -2.81 0.14 3.23
N LEU A 15 -2.40 -0.23 4.46
CA LEU A 15 -2.80 0.46 5.68
C LEU A 15 -2.30 1.90 5.71
N PHE A 16 -1.10 2.16 5.20
CA PHE A 16 -0.55 3.51 5.12
C PHE A 16 -1.38 4.41 4.20
N LEU A 17 -1.67 3.97 2.97
CA LEU A 17 -2.49 4.80 2.07
C LEU A 17 -3.98 4.82 2.43
N LEU A 18 -4.49 3.82 3.13
CA LEU A 18 -5.80 3.88 3.77
C LEU A 18 -5.83 4.96 4.85
N PHE A 19 -4.81 5.03 5.72
CA PHE A 19 -4.69 6.08 6.71
C PHE A 19 -4.65 7.46 6.05
N VAL A 20 -3.85 7.64 5.00
CA VAL A 20 -3.80 8.90 4.23
C VAL A 20 -5.14 9.23 3.58
N ALA A 21 -5.84 8.25 3.00
CA ALA A 21 -7.16 8.47 2.41
C ALA A 21 -8.19 8.91 3.47
N LEU A 22 -8.18 8.28 4.65
CA LEU A 22 -9.03 8.67 5.77
C LEU A 22 -8.68 10.08 6.26
N ASP A 23 -7.40 10.40 6.38
CA ASP A 23 -6.92 11.73 6.78
C ASP A 23 -7.43 12.82 5.82
N LEU A 24 -7.26 12.60 4.51
CA LEU A 24 -7.77 13.49 3.45
C LEU A 24 -9.29 13.65 3.52
N VAL A 25 -10.04 12.61 3.86
CA VAL A 25 -11.50 12.69 4.02
C VAL A 25 -11.87 13.46 5.28
N LEU A 26 -11.21 13.19 6.41
CA LEU A 26 -11.48 13.84 7.70
C LEU A 26 -11.13 15.33 7.69
N PHE A 27 -10.08 15.71 6.97
CA PHE A 27 -9.72 17.12 6.75
C PHE A 27 -10.49 17.79 5.60
N GLY A 28 -11.43 17.08 4.96
CA GLY A 28 -12.31 17.64 3.92
C GLY A 28 -11.64 17.88 2.57
N VAL A 29 -10.44 17.32 2.35
CA VAL A 29 -9.71 17.39 1.07
C VAL A 29 -10.36 16.43 0.04
N LEU A 30 -10.81 15.26 0.50
CA LEU A 30 -11.52 14.28 -0.32
C LEU A 30 -12.95 14.09 0.18
N ALA A 31 -13.90 14.08 -0.74
CA ALA A 31 -15.26 13.63 -0.41
C ALA A 31 -15.27 12.12 -0.12
N LEU A 32 -16.07 11.69 0.85
CA LEU A 32 -16.20 10.27 1.20
C LEU A 32 -16.69 9.40 0.02
N ASN A 33 -17.47 9.99 -0.90
CA ASN A 33 -17.94 9.32 -2.11
C ASN A 33 -16.90 9.32 -3.25
N SER A 34 -15.72 9.89 -3.04
CA SER A 34 -14.69 9.97 -4.07
C SER A 34 -14.09 8.61 -4.35
N VAL A 35 -13.91 8.30 -5.63
CA VAL A 35 -13.18 7.12 -6.11
C VAL A 35 -11.75 7.05 -5.53
N MET A 36 -11.16 8.20 -5.19
CA MET A 36 -9.83 8.22 -4.57
C MET A 36 -9.76 7.50 -3.22
N VAL A 37 -10.86 7.47 -2.46
CA VAL A 37 -10.92 6.77 -1.16
C VAL A 37 -10.70 5.27 -1.31
N THR A 38 -11.09 4.69 -2.45
CA THR A 38 -10.88 3.27 -2.74
C THR A 38 -9.60 3.00 -3.52
N VAL A 39 -9.20 3.92 -4.40
CA VAL A 39 -7.99 3.76 -5.23
C VAL A 39 -6.70 3.90 -4.41
N LEU A 40 -6.60 4.86 -3.49
CA LEU A 40 -5.39 5.06 -2.68
C LEU A 40 -4.95 3.80 -1.92
N PRO A 41 -5.82 3.13 -1.15
CA PRO A 41 -5.46 1.90 -0.46
C PRO A 41 -4.97 0.80 -1.41
N LEU A 42 -5.63 0.65 -2.58
CA LEU A 42 -5.24 -0.34 -3.59
C LEU A 42 -3.87 -0.04 -4.18
N LEU A 43 -3.57 1.24 -4.46
CA LEU A 43 -2.22 1.65 -4.88
C LEU A 43 -1.18 1.31 -3.81
N GLY A 44 -1.52 1.47 -2.53
CA GLY A 44 -0.66 1.16 -1.40
C GLY A 44 -0.35 -0.33 -1.33
N LEU A 45 -1.37 -1.16 -1.54
CA LEU A 45 -1.24 -2.62 -1.60
C LEU A 45 -0.30 -3.05 -2.73
N LEU A 46 -0.52 -2.52 -3.93
CA LEU A 46 0.29 -2.85 -5.11
C LEU A 46 1.74 -2.35 -4.97
N ALA A 47 1.94 -1.12 -4.53
CA ALA A 47 3.27 -0.55 -4.32
C ALA A 47 4.03 -1.30 -3.21
N GLY A 48 3.37 -1.59 -2.08
CA GLY A 48 3.95 -2.35 -0.98
C GLY A 48 4.32 -3.78 -1.39
N GLY A 49 3.46 -4.46 -2.16
CA GLY A 49 3.74 -5.79 -2.70
C GLY A 49 4.91 -5.78 -3.69
N ALA A 50 4.93 -4.81 -4.61
CA ALA A 50 6.00 -4.65 -5.59
C ALA A 50 7.36 -4.40 -4.92
N LEU A 51 7.41 -3.54 -3.91
CA LEU A 51 8.63 -3.27 -3.13
C LEU A 51 9.12 -4.53 -2.40
N GLY A 52 8.21 -5.26 -1.75
CA GLY A 52 8.55 -6.53 -1.09
C GLY A 52 9.13 -7.56 -2.04
N ALA A 53 8.58 -7.64 -3.25
CA ALA A 53 9.03 -8.55 -4.31
C ALA A 53 10.40 -8.13 -4.88
N LEU A 54 10.62 -6.84 -5.13
CA LEU A 54 11.89 -6.30 -5.63
C LEU A 54 13.04 -6.52 -4.64
N VAL A 55 12.80 -6.25 -3.36
CA VAL A 55 13.77 -6.55 -2.28
C VAL A 55 13.96 -8.07 -2.13
N GLY A 56 12.92 -8.87 -2.44
CA GLY A 56 12.97 -10.34 -2.59
C GLY A 56 14.04 -10.76 -3.57
N LYS A 57 13.91 -10.22 -4.78
CA LYS A 57 14.77 -10.54 -5.90
C LYS A 57 16.22 -10.09 -5.68
N ARG A 58 16.46 -8.90 -5.10
CA ARG A 58 17.83 -8.41 -4.83
C ARG A 58 18.60 -9.26 -3.83
N ARG A 59 17.94 -9.77 -2.78
CA ARG A 59 18.59 -10.63 -1.77
C ARG A 59 18.91 -12.05 -2.26
N ALA A 60 18.31 -12.48 -3.36
CA ALA A 60 18.57 -13.80 -3.95
C ALA A 60 19.66 -13.76 -5.03
N ALA A 61 20.12 -12.56 -5.43
CA ALA A 61 21.05 -12.36 -6.54
C ALA A 61 22.45 -11.88 -6.09
N GLY A 62 22.69 -11.77 -4.78
CA GLY A 62 24.00 -11.47 -4.18
C GLY A 62 24.28 -12.46 -3.07
#